data_AF-A0A954I1X3-F1
#
_entry.id   AF-A0A954I1X3-F1
#
_cell.length_a   1.000
_cell.length_b   1.000
_cell.length_c   1.000
_cell.angle_alpha   90.00
_cell.angle_beta   90.00
_cell.angle_gamma   90.00
#
_symmetry.space_group_name_H-M   'P 1'
#
loop_
_entity.id
_entity.type
_entity.pdbx_description
1 polymer ?
#
loop_
_entity_poly.entity_id
_entity_poly.type
_entity_poly.pdbx_seq_one_letter_code
_entity_poly.pdbx_strand_id
1 'polypeptide(L)'
;TSVGQENWWVPCVVWVILCVVMWMLLSKTVVGRHLYAMGGNEAAARLSGIRTDRLKWLAYCLGSITAALAGVLYACYIGTTSPSTDGMGYELNAIAASVVGGCSLTGGVGTIGGVMLGTLFLRLVIDSVAKLFKSQPDLFEGLVVGMLVVLAVAFNELRGEGLKKRFFPGALGWLSVVVLALLTGIVTSVTSTDGKLRNGLIAGGAVLVILLAKAISERFTKEQPARA
;
A
#
# COMPACT_ATOMS: atom_id res chain seq x y z
N THR A 1 -18.29 -23.12 -11.96
CA THR A 1 -17.34 -23.92 -11.16
C THR A 1 -16.84 -23.06 -10.02
N SER A 2 -17.21 -23.36 -8.77
CA SER A 2 -17.10 -22.50 -7.56
C SER A 2 -15.68 -22.31 -7.01
N VAL A 3 -14.65 -22.76 -7.73
CA VAL A 3 -13.26 -22.84 -7.22
C VAL A 3 -12.67 -21.47 -6.86
N GLY A 4 -13.17 -20.36 -7.43
CA GLY A 4 -12.70 -19.00 -7.13
C GLY A 4 -13.22 -18.42 -5.82
N GLN A 5 -14.44 -18.76 -5.41
CA GLN A 5 -15.08 -18.19 -4.21
C GLN A 5 -14.66 -18.97 -2.95
N GLU A 6 -14.46 -20.28 -3.11
CA GLU A 6 -13.86 -21.18 -2.13
C GLU A 6 -12.33 -21.20 -2.19
N ASN A 7 -11.62 -20.17 -2.69
CA ASN A 7 -10.14 -20.06 -2.59
C ASN A 7 -9.65 -18.61 -2.45
N TRP A 8 -10.46 -17.71 -1.89
CA TRP A 8 -10.16 -16.27 -1.73
C TRP A 8 -8.85 -15.95 -0.98
N TRP A 9 -8.33 -16.88 -0.19
CA TRP A 9 -7.11 -16.74 0.61
C TRP A 9 -5.86 -17.06 -0.21
N VAL A 10 -5.99 -17.80 -1.30
CA VAL A 10 -4.85 -18.16 -2.16
C VAL A 10 -4.19 -16.89 -2.76
N PRO A 11 -4.93 -15.96 -3.38
CA PRO A 11 -4.33 -14.70 -3.85
C PRO A 11 -3.72 -13.87 -2.72
N CYS A 12 -4.35 -13.84 -1.54
CA CYS A 12 -3.83 -13.11 -0.38
C CYS A 12 -2.51 -13.69 0.12
N VAL A 13 -2.41 -15.02 0.23
CA VAL A 13 -1.19 -15.70 0.67
C VAL A 13 -0.06 -15.49 -0.34
N VAL A 14 -0.35 -15.62 -1.64
CA VAL A 14 0.65 -15.35 -2.68
C VAL A 14 1.13 -13.91 -2.64
N TRP A 15 0.22 -12.95 -2.45
CA TRP A 15 0.58 -11.54 -2.30
C TRP A 15 1.50 -11.30 -1.09
N VAL A 16 1.18 -11.86 0.08
CA VAL A 16 2.03 -11.75 1.28
C VAL A 16 3.42 -12.34 1.04
N ILE A 17 3.49 -13.54 0.45
CA ILE A 17 4.77 -14.19 0.13
C ILE A 17 5.59 -13.30 -0.81
N LEU A 18 4.97 -12.76 -1.85
CA LEU A 18 5.64 -11.92 -2.84
C LEU A 18 6.17 -10.63 -2.21
N CYS A 19 5.40 -10.02 -1.31
CA CYS A 19 5.86 -8.87 -0.54
C CYS A 19 7.04 -9.21 0.37
N VAL A 20 7.04 -10.36 1.04
CA VAL A 20 8.15 -10.80 1.89
C VAL A 20 9.41 -11.07 1.05
N VAL A 21 9.26 -11.75 -0.09
CA VAL A 21 10.36 -12.01 -1.03
C VAL A 21 10.96 -10.71 -1.53
N MET A 22 10.13 -9.76 -1.98
CA MET A 22 10.59 -8.45 -2.43
C MET A 22 11.23 -7.66 -1.28
N TRP A 23 10.71 -7.79 -0.06
CA TRP A 23 11.25 -7.11 1.11
C TRP A 23 12.64 -7.60 1.46
N MET A 24 12.86 -8.91 1.40
CA MET A 24 14.19 -9.49 1.54
C MET A 24 15.11 -9.05 0.39
N LEU A 25 14.62 -9.05 -0.84
CA LEU A 25 15.39 -8.63 -2.01
C LEU A 25 15.86 -7.17 -1.86
N LEU A 26 14.97 -6.24 -1.54
CA LEU A 26 15.33 -4.82 -1.40
C LEU A 26 16.14 -4.51 -0.14
N SER A 27 15.84 -5.17 0.99
CA SER A 27 16.44 -4.81 2.29
C SER A 27 17.74 -5.54 2.60
N LYS A 28 17.89 -6.79 2.14
CA LYS A 28 19.01 -7.66 2.53
C LYS A 28 20.01 -7.90 1.40
N THR A 29 19.65 -7.68 0.14
CA THR A 29 20.54 -7.99 -0.99
C THR A 29 21.36 -6.78 -1.45
N VAL A 30 22.47 -7.06 -2.14
CA VAL A 30 23.32 -6.07 -2.81
C VAL A 30 22.58 -5.41 -3.97
N VAL A 31 21.73 -6.17 -4.67
CA VAL A 31 20.91 -5.68 -5.80
C VAL A 31 19.95 -4.58 -5.32
N GLY A 32 19.31 -4.76 -4.17
CA GLY A 32 18.46 -3.73 -3.57
C GLY A 32 19.19 -2.42 -3.31
N ARG A 33 20.38 -2.46 -2.71
CA ARG A 33 21.21 -1.26 -2.48
C ARG A 33 21.61 -0.55 -3.78
N HIS A 34 21.95 -1.31 -4.81
CA HIS A 34 22.26 -0.74 -6.13
C HIS A 34 21.04 -0.12 -6.81
N LEU A 35 19.84 -0.68 -6.62
CA LEU A 35 18.58 -0.11 -7.12
C LEU A 35 18.29 1.25 -6.47
N TYR A 36 18.40 1.35 -5.15
CA TYR A 36 18.23 2.62 -4.44
C TYR A 36 19.29 3.67 -4.84
N ALA A 37 20.56 3.26 -4.99
CA ALA A 37 21.63 4.15 -5.42
C ALA A 37 21.39 4.71 -6.84
N MET A 38 20.97 3.85 -7.77
CA MET A 38 20.62 4.28 -9.12
C MET A 38 19.43 5.25 -9.11
N GLY A 39 18.40 4.97 -8.30
CA GLY A 39 17.21 5.80 -8.24
C GLY A 39 17.46 7.21 -7.70
N GLY A 40 18.50 7.43 -6.89
CA GLY A 40 18.85 8.78 -6.41
C GLY A 40 19.63 9.58 -7.46
N ASN A 41 20.66 8.98 -8.06
CA ASN A 41 21.41 9.59 -9.15
C ASN A 41 22.07 8.52 -10.03
N GLU A 42 21.52 8.31 -11.22
CA GLU A 42 22.01 7.30 -12.16
C GLU A 42 23.45 7.56 -12.61
N ALA A 43 23.80 8.82 -12.91
CA ALA A 43 25.13 9.18 -13.38
C ALA A 43 26.19 8.90 -12.30
N ALA A 44 25.90 9.23 -11.04
CA ALA A 44 26.78 8.95 -9.91
C ALA A 44 26.93 7.45 -9.64
N ALA A 45 25.85 6.67 -9.76
CA ALA A 45 25.89 5.22 -9.62
C ALA A 45 26.78 4.58 -10.71
N ARG A 46 26.69 5.07 -11.95
CA ARG A 46 27.52 4.59 -13.08
C ARG A 46 29.00 4.89 -12.87
N LEU A 47 29.34 6.09 -12.40
CA LEU A 47 30.72 6.47 -12.06
C LEU A 47 31.28 5.64 -10.88
N SER A 48 30.41 5.16 -9.99
CA SER A 48 30.77 4.27 -8.87
C SER A 48 30.96 2.80 -9.28
N GLY A 49 30.98 2.50 -10.58
CA GLY A 49 31.20 1.14 -11.11
C GLY A 49 29.95 0.25 -11.12
N ILE A 50 28.77 0.78 -10.80
CA ILE A 50 27.51 0.04 -10.88
C ILE A 50 27.06 -0.01 -12.34
N ARG A 51 26.84 -1.22 -12.87
CA ARG A 51 26.30 -1.43 -14.23
C ARG A 51 24.81 -1.12 -14.25
N THR A 52 24.45 0.17 -14.40
CA THR A 52 23.07 0.65 -14.33
C THR A 52 22.15 -0.02 -15.35
N ASP A 53 22.64 -0.26 -16.57
CA ASP A 53 21.87 -0.92 -17.64
C ASP A 53 21.35 -2.31 -17.20
N ARG A 54 22.21 -3.12 -16.56
CA ARG A 54 21.84 -4.47 -16.10
C ARG A 54 20.82 -4.42 -14.98
N LEU A 55 20.93 -3.44 -14.09
CA LEU A 55 19.96 -3.28 -13.01
C LEU A 55 18.59 -2.83 -13.54
N LYS A 56 18.55 -1.95 -14.56
CA LYS A 56 17.29 -1.57 -15.23
C LYS A 56 16.61 -2.79 -15.82
N TRP A 57 17.34 -3.60 -16.59
CA TRP A 57 16.84 -4.86 -17.12
C TRP A 57 16.28 -5.77 -16.03
N LEU A 58 17.02 -5.94 -14.93
CA LEU A 58 16.58 -6.76 -13.81
C LEU A 58 15.29 -6.22 -13.17
N ALA A 59 15.17 -4.90 -12.99
CA ALA A 59 13.97 -4.27 -12.44
C ALA A 59 12.73 -4.50 -13.31
N TYR A 60 12.86 -4.34 -14.64
CA TYR A 60 11.79 -4.65 -15.59
C TYR A 60 11.42 -6.13 -15.56
N CYS A 61 12.40 -7.04 -15.56
CA CYS A 61 12.12 -8.48 -15.47
C CYS A 61 11.39 -8.85 -14.19
N LEU A 62 11.80 -8.33 -13.03
CA LEU A 62 11.11 -8.56 -11.76
C LEU A 62 9.67 -8.03 -11.82
N GLY A 63 9.47 -6.82 -12.33
CA GLY A 63 8.14 -6.23 -12.53
C GLY A 63 7.24 -7.11 -13.40
N SER A 64 7.74 -7.54 -14.58
CA SER A 64 7.00 -8.39 -15.50
C SER A 64 6.66 -9.76 -14.90
N ILE A 65 7.55 -10.39 -14.15
CA ILE A 65 7.26 -11.67 -13.47
C ILE A 65 6.15 -11.49 -12.45
N THR A 66 6.19 -10.42 -11.66
CA THR A 66 5.15 -10.14 -10.65
C THR A 66 3.81 -9.80 -11.29
N ALA A 67 3.81 -9.03 -12.37
CA ALA A 67 2.60 -8.68 -13.13
C ALA A 67 2.00 -9.91 -13.83
N ALA A 68 2.82 -10.77 -14.43
CA ALA A 68 2.37 -12.01 -15.04
C ALA A 68 1.73 -12.95 -14.01
N LEU A 69 2.35 -13.10 -12.84
CA LEU A 69 1.79 -13.90 -11.75
C LEU A 69 0.44 -13.33 -11.28
N ALA A 70 0.35 -12.00 -11.10
CA ALA A 70 -0.89 -11.34 -10.73
C ALA A 70 -2.00 -11.54 -11.78
N GLY A 71 -1.67 -11.45 -13.06
CA GLY A 71 -2.61 -11.67 -14.18
C GLY A 71 -3.14 -13.11 -14.22
N VAL A 72 -2.27 -14.10 -14.04
CA VAL A 72 -2.68 -15.52 -13.96
C VAL A 72 -3.63 -15.75 -12.78
N LEU A 73 -3.29 -15.23 -11.60
CA LEU A 73 -4.15 -15.34 -10.41
C LEU A 73 -5.50 -14.66 -10.63
N TYR A 74 -5.51 -13.50 -11.28
CA TYR A 74 -6.73 -12.77 -11.61
C TYR A 74 -7.63 -13.55 -12.58
N ALA A 75 -7.05 -14.11 -13.66
CA ALA A 75 -7.78 -14.93 -14.61
C ALA A 75 -8.37 -16.19 -13.94
N CYS A 76 -7.61 -16.85 -13.05
CA CYS A 76 -8.10 -17.98 -12.26
C CYS A 76 -9.22 -17.60 -11.29
N TYR A 77 -9.18 -16.39 -10.73
CA TYR A 77 -10.17 -15.91 -9.76
C TYR A 77 -11.52 -15.62 -10.41
N ILE A 78 -11.53 -14.95 -11.58
CA ILE A 78 -12.76 -14.54 -12.26
C ILE A 78 -13.32 -15.67 -13.13
N GLY A 79 -12.47 -16.61 -13.60
CA GLY A 79 -12.87 -17.80 -14.35
C GLY A 79 -13.27 -17.52 -15.81
N THR A 80 -13.64 -16.29 -16.13
CA THR A 80 -13.88 -15.79 -17.49
C THR A 80 -13.25 -14.41 -17.60
N THR A 81 -12.43 -14.18 -18.63
CA THR A 81 -11.75 -12.90 -18.83
C THR A 81 -12.13 -12.32 -20.18
N SER A 82 -12.60 -11.07 -20.20
CA SER A 82 -12.88 -10.32 -21.41
C SER A 82 -11.66 -9.46 -21.77
N PRO A 83 -10.90 -9.78 -22.83
CA PRO A 83 -9.63 -9.14 -23.12
C PRO A 83 -9.74 -7.64 -23.47
N SER A 84 -10.94 -7.17 -23.79
CA SER A 84 -11.21 -5.76 -24.12
C SER A 84 -11.33 -4.85 -22.91
N THR A 85 -11.62 -5.39 -21.73
CA THR A 85 -12.05 -4.60 -20.57
C THR A 85 -11.28 -4.96 -19.30
N ASP A 86 -10.99 -6.25 -19.13
CA ASP A 86 -10.33 -6.74 -17.93
C ASP A 86 -8.85 -6.36 -17.92
N GLY A 87 -8.44 -5.67 -16.85
CA GLY A 87 -7.06 -5.18 -16.66
C GLY A 87 -6.83 -3.73 -17.11
N MET A 88 -7.83 -3.08 -17.74
CA MET A 88 -7.72 -1.66 -18.06
C MET A 88 -7.61 -0.82 -16.78
N GLY A 89 -6.61 0.06 -16.72
CA GLY A 89 -6.39 0.96 -15.58
C GLY A 89 -5.66 0.33 -14.38
N TYR A 90 -5.44 -0.99 -14.35
CA TYR A 90 -4.70 -1.63 -13.25
C TYR A 90 -3.23 -1.21 -13.17
N GLU A 91 -2.64 -0.84 -14.31
CA GLU A 91 -1.32 -0.19 -14.39
C GLU A 91 -1.30 1.10 -13.57
N LEU A 92 -2.30 1.97 -13.77
CA LEU A 92 -2.42 3.25 -13.08
C LEU A 92 -2.70 3.01 -11.59
N ASN A 93 -3.56 2.04 -11.24
CA ASN A 93 -3.83 1.67 -9.86
C ASN A 93 -2.56 1.17 -9.15
N ALA A 94 -1.70 0.40 -9.84
CA ALA A 94 -0.45 -0.09 -9.28
C ALA A 94 0.54 1.06 -9.00
N ILE A 95 0.67 2.00 -9.95
CA ILE A 95 1.49 3.21 -9.77
C ILE A 95 0.93 4.04 -8.60
N ALA A 96 -0.38 4.28 -8.60
CA ALA A 96 -1.08 5.04 -7.55
C ALA A 96 -0.82 4.49 -6.16
N ALA A 97 -1.00 3.18 -5.99
CA ALA A 97 -0.78 2.50 -4.72
C ALA A 97 0.67 2.61 -4.24
N SER A 98 1.63 2.51 -5.16
CA SER A 98 3.05 2.63 -4.83
C SER A 98 3.43 4.04 -4.38
N VAL A 99 2.91 5.08 -5.04
CA VAL A 99 3.18 6.49 -4.71
C VAL A 99 2.50 6.88 -3.41
N VAL A 100 1.25 6.49 -3.21
CA VAL A 100 0.52 6.68 -1.93
C VAL A 100 1.23 5.96 -0.79
N GLY A 101 1.81 4.79 -1.07
CA GLY A 101 2.67 4.05 -0.16
C GLY A 101 4.03 4.70 0.14
N GLY A 102 4.35 5.84 -0.49
CA GLY A 102 5.57 6.61 -0.24
C GLY A 102 6.76 6.23 -1.11
N CYS A 103 6.54 5.59 -2.27
CA CYS A 103 7.58 5.51 -3.30
C CYS A 103 7.70 6.85 -4.05
N SER A 104 8.94 7.30 -4.25
CA SER A 104 9.21 8.52 -5.02
C SER A 104 9.15 8.26 -6.53
N LEU A 105 8.49 9.14 -7.27
CA LEU A 105 8.51 9.17 -8.74
C LEU A 105 9.88 9.59 -9.29
N THR A 106 10.63 10.41 -8.54
CA THR A 106 11.99 10.83 -8.91
C THR A 106 13.04 9.78 -8.55
N GLY A 107 12.66 8.74 -7.81
CA GLY A 107 13.50 7.60 -7.47
C GLY A 107 14.26 7.72 -6.15
N GLY A 108 14.98 6.65 -5.79
CA GLY A 108 15.92 6.61 -4.66
C GLY A 108 15.29 6.47 -3.26
N VAL A 109 13.96 6.59 -3.15
CA VAL A 109 13.21 6.52 -1.88
C VAL A 109 11.95 5.67 -2.04
N GLY A 110 11.73 4.77 -1.10
CA GLY A 110 10.53 3.94 -1.02
C GLY A 110 10.74 2.76 -0.07
N THR A 111 9.67 2.23 0.52
CA THR A 111 9.75 1.02 1.36
C THR A 111 8.61 0.08 1.02
N ILE A 112 8.86 -1.22 1.07
CA ILE A 112 7.84 -2.22 0.73
C ILE A 112 6.69 -2.22 1.74
N GLY A 113 6.97 -1.98 3.03
CA GLY A 113 5.91 -1.80 4.03
C GLY A 113 4.99 -0.63 3.70
N GLY A 114 5.54 0.48 3.20
CA GLY A 114 4.74 1.61 2.71
C GLY A 114 3.87 1.23 1.51
N VAL A 115 4.42 0.54 0.51
CA VAL A 115 3.66 0.05 -0.66
C VAL A 115 2.57 -0.94 -0.27
N MET A 116 2.81 -1.83 0.70
CA MET A 116 1.79 -2.75 1.22
C MET A 116 0.60 -2.01 1.85
N LEU A 117 0.89 -0.97 2.65
CA LEU A 117 -0.16 -0.14 3.23
C LEU A 117 -0.89 0.70 2.16
N GLY A 118 -0.14 1.25 1.19
CA GLY A 118 -0.68 2.03 0.08
C GLY A 118 -1.60 1.21 -0.85
N THR A 119 -1.20 -0.01 -1.18
CA THR A 119 -2.01 -0.96 -1.98
C THR A 119 -3.29 -1.36 -1.24
N LEU A 120 -3.20 -1.67 0.05
CA LEU A 120 -4.37 -2.01 0.86
C LEU A 120 -5.34 -0.83 0.99
N PHE A 121 -4.81 0.37 1.23
CA PHE A 121 -5.59 1.60 1.30
C PHE A 121 -6.27 1.91 -0.03
N LEU A 122 -5.53 1.87 -1.14
CA LEU A 122 -6.09 2.13 -2.45
C LEU A 122 -7.19 1.12 -2.79
N ARG A 123 -6.95 -0.17 -2.52
CA ARG A 123 -7.95 -1.21 -2.76
C ARG A 123 -9.22 -0.97 -1.95
N LEU A 124 -9.09 -0.58 -0.68
CA LEU A 124 -10.24 -0.25 0.16
C LEU A 124 -11.04 0.94 -0.40
N VAL A 125 -10.36 1.98 -0.90
CA VAL A 125 -11.00 3.13 -1.53
C VAL A 125 -11.76 2.71 -2.79
N ILE A 126 -11.10 1.96 -3.67
CA ILE A 126 -11.71 1.44 -4.92
C ILE A 126 -12.95 0.60 -4.61
N ASP A 127 -12.84 -0.38 -3.71
CA ASP A 127 -13.96 -1.26 -3.34
C ASP A 127 -15.10 -0.48 -2.65
N SER A 128 -14.80 0.63 -1.96
CA SER A 128 -15.80 1.50 -1.34
C SER A 128 -16.54 2.35 -2.38
N VAL A 129 -15.83 2.92 -3.35
CA VAL A 129 -16.43 3.70 -4.45
C VAL A 129 -17.32 2.81 -5.32
N ALA A 130 -16.85 1.61 -5.66
CA ALA A 130 -17.62 0.65 -6.46
C ALA A 130 -18.95 0.24 -5.77
N LYS A 131 -18.96 0.15 -4.43
CA LYS A 131 -20.19 -0.16 -3.66
C LYS A 131 -21.17 1.02 -3.58
N LEU A 132 -20.65 2.25 -3.54
CA LEU A 132 -21.47 3.46 -3.43
C LEU A 132 -22.11 3.86 -4.77
N PHE A 133 -21.40 3.68 -5.88
CA PHE A 133 -21.84 4.10 -7.21
C PHE A 133 -22.27 2.92 -8.09
N LYS A 134 -23.46 2.38 -7.81
CA LYS A 134 -24.03 1.23 -8.56
C LYS A 134 -24.35 1.49 -10.04
N SER A 135 -24.50 2.76 -10.47
CA SER A 135 -24.97 3.08 -11.83
C SER A 135 -23.88 3.03 -12.91
N GLN A 136 -22.60 3.26 -12.59
CA GLN A 136 -21.47 3.28 -13.54
C GLN A 136 -20.12 3.07 -12.81
N PRO A 137 -19.84 1.90 -12.19
CA PRO A 137 -18.68 1.72 -11.30
C PRO A 137 -17.32 2.03 -11.95
N ASP A 138 -17.12 1.67 -13.23
CA ASP A 138 -15.82 1.79 -13.89
C ASP A 138 -15.37 3.24 -14.14
N LEU A 139 -16.30 4.13 -14.51
CA LEU A 139 -15.99 5.56 -14.73
C LEU A 139 -15.61 6.27 -13.43
N PHE A 140 -16.31 5.97 -12.34
CA PHE A 140 -16.07 6.59 -11.03
C PHE A 140 -14.82 6.03 -10.35
N GLU A 141 -14.50 4.74 -10.54
CA GLU A 141 -13.24 4.16 -10.08
C GLU A 141 -12.03 4.90 -10.68
N GLY A 142 -11.99 5.03 -12.01
CA GLY A 142 -10.89 5.70 -12.72
C GLY A 142 -10.74 7.17 -12.31
N LEU A 143 -11.85 7.89 -12.14
CA LEU A 143 -11.83 9.29 -11.69
C LEU A 143 -11.27 9.43 -10.26
N VAL A 144 -11.69 8.56 -9.34
CA VAL A 144 -11.22 8.62 -7.95
C VAL A 144 -9.75 8.25 -7.86
N VAL A 145 -9.30 7.21 -8.57
CA VAL A 145 -7.88 6.86 -8.61
C VAL A 145 -7.07 8.00 -9.19
N GLY A 146 -7.51 8.60 -10.31
CA GLY A 146 -6.83 9.74 -10.93
C GLY A 146 -6.70 10.93 -9.96
N MET A 147 -7.80 11.29 -9.29
CA MET A 147 -7.77 12.37 -8.28
C MET A 147 -6.83 12.03 -7.11
N LEU A 148 -6.85 10.79 -6.63
CA LEU A 148 -6.03 10.33 -5.52
C LEU A 148 -4.53 10.30 -5.87
N VAL A 149 -4.17 9.94 -7.11
CA VAL A 149 -2.80 10.03 -7.61
C VAL A 149 -2.35 11.49 -7.65
N VAL A 150 -3.15 12.38 -8.25
CA VAL A 150 -2.79 13.80 -8.35
C VAL A 150 -2.59 14.41 -6.96
N LEU A 151 -3.48 14.11 -6.02
CA LEU A 151 -3.34 14.53 -4.63
C LEU A 151 -2.08 13.93 -3.99
N ALA A 152 -1.83 12.63 -4.14
CA ALA A 152 -0.66 11.98 -3.58
C ALA A 152 0.65 12.57 -4.11
N VAL A 153 0.73 12.84 -5.43
CA VAL A 153 1.89 13.45 -6.07
C VAL A 153 2.06 14.90 -5.63
N ALA A 154 0.99 15.70 -5.62
CA ALA A 154 1.04 17.07 -5.14
C ALA A 154 1.50 17.15 -3.68
N PHE A 155 0.99 16.28 -2.81
CA PHE A 155 1.44 16.18 -1.42
C PHE A 155 2.88 15.66 -1.29
N ASN A 156 3.31 14.76 -2.17
CA ASN A 156 4.68 14.24 -2.19
C ASN A 156 5.68 15.32 -2.62
N GLU A 157 5.32 16.15 -3.60
CA GLU A 157 6.13 17.27 -4.09
C GLU A 157 6.18 18.44 -3.09
N LEU A 158 5.04 18.75 -2.44
CA LEU A 158 4.97 19.73 -1.35
C LEU A 158 5.75 19.29 -0.08
N ARG A 159 6.02 17.99 0.07
CA ARG A 159 6.85 17.44 1.16
C ARG A 159 8.36 17.45 0.85
N GLY A 160 8.77 18.14 -0.22
CA GLY A 160 10.17 18.29 -0.62
C GLY A 160 11.12 18.62 0.53
N GLU A 161 12.15 17.78 0.62
CA GLU A 161 13.41 17.96 1.34
C GLU A 161 13.40 17.90 2.89
N GLY A 162 13.70 16.69 3.37
CA GLY A 162 14.61 16.55 4.51
C GLY A 162 13.98 16.37 5.87
N LEU A 163 13.43 15.19 6.19
CA LEU A 163 13.52 14.74 7.58
C LEU A 163 13.65 13.22 7.76
N LYS A 164 14.74 12.89 8.46
CA LYS A 164 15.23 11.60 8.90
C LYS A 164 14.13 10.68 9.46
N LYS A 165 14.33 9.39 9.17
CA LYS A 165 13.89 8.20 9.93
C LYS A 165 13.38 8.52 11.34
N ARG A 166 12.08 8.38 11.55
CA ARG A 166 11.48 8.41 12.88
C ARG A 166 10.16 7.63 12.80
N PHE A 167 10.28 6.31 13.03
CA PHE A 167 9.20 5.33 12.86
C PHE A 167 8.02 5.56 13.83
N PHE A 168 8.21 6.35 14.90
CA PHE A 168 7.13 6.89 15.76
C PHE A 168 7.54 8.23 16.42
N PRO A 169 7.43 9.35 15.69
CA PRO A 169 6.74 10.52 16.24
C PRO A 169 6.03 11.36 15.16
N GLY A 170 4.92 11.99 15.55
CA GLY A 170 4.15 12.89 14.69
C GLY A 170 3.04 12.19 13.91
N ALA A 171 2.30 12.96 13.10
CA ALA A 171 1.01 12.62 12.47
C ALA A 171 0.91 11.23 11.79
N LEU A 172 2.03 10.61 11.39
CA LEU A 172 2.10 9.23 10.88
C LEU A 172 1.66 8.17 11.92
N GLY A 173 1.92 8.39 13.22
CA GLY A 173 1.49 7.48 14.29
C GLY A 173 -0.04 7.49 14.45
N TRP A 174 -0.67 8.66 14.36
CA TRP A 174 -2.13 8.80 14.34
C TRP A 174 -2.76 8.09 13.13
N LEU A 175 -2.12 8.14 11.98
CA LEU A 175 -2.61 7.47 10.78
C LEU A 175 -2.54 5.93 10.92
N SER A 176 -1.47 5.39 11.54
CA SER A 176 -1.39 3.96 11.85
C SER A 176 -2.47 3.49 12.85
N VAL A 177 -2.81 4.33 13.83
CA VAL A 177 -3.88 4.07 14.81
C VAL A 177 -5.25 4.03 14.13
N VAL A 178 -5.51 4.98 13.22
CA VAL A 178 -6.75 5.01 12.44
C VAL A 178 -6.84 3.80 11.51
N VAL A 179 -5.74 3.43 10.84
CA VAL A 179 -5.70 2.27 9.95
C VAL A 179 -5.90 0.96 10.71
N LEU A 180 -5.25 0.74 11.87
CA LEU A 180 -5.47 -0.45 12.69
C LEU A 180 -6.89 -0.52 13.27
N ALA A 181 -7.47 0.61 13.69
CA ALA A 181 -8.84 0.67 14.18
C ALA A 181 -9.86 0.35 13.08
N LEU A 182 -9.66 0.88 11.87
CA LEU A 182 -10.51 0.58 10.71
C LEU A 182 -10.37 -0.87 10.25
N LEU A 183 -9.13 -1.40 10.20
CA LEU A 183 -8.90 -2.81 9.85
C LEU A 183 -9.56 -3.76 10.87
N THR A 184 -9.43 -3.47 12.17
CA THR A 184 -10.08 -4.28 13.20
C THR A 184 -11.60 -4.20 13.08
N GLY A 185 -12.15 -3.00 12.87
CA GLY A 185 -13.59 -2.80 12.66
C GLY A 185 -14.13 -3.57 11.45
N ILE A 186 -13.43 -3.55 10.33
CA ILE A 186 -13.78 -4.30 9.11
C ILE A 186 -13.72 -5.81 9.37
N VAL A 187 -12.67 -6.32 10.01
CA VAL A 187 -12.54 -7.76 10.33
C VAL A 187 -13.66 -8.24 11.24
N THR A 188 -14.05 -7.47 12.25
CA THR A 188 -15.20 -7.80 13.11
C THR A 188 -16.55 -7.68 12.41
N SER A 189 -16.68 -6.76 11.44
CA SER A 189 -17.90 -6.60 10.64
C SER A 189 -18.17 -7.80 9.72
N VAL A 190 -17.10 -8.48 9.30
CA VAL A 190 -17.15 -9.67 8.42
C VAL A 190 -17.40 -10.95 9.21
N THR A 191 -17.09 -10.99 10.50
CA THR A 191 -17.15 -12.20 11.34
C THR A 191 -18.49 -12.38 12.09
N SER A 192 -19.33 -11.35 12.20
CA SER A 192 -20.59 -11.41 12.99
C SER A 192 -21.84 -11.64 12.12
N THR A 193 -22.68 -12.62 12.49
CA THR A 193 -23.90 -13.02 11.74
C THR A 193 -25.09 -12.08 11.97
N ASP A 194 -25.21 -11.41 13.12
CA ASP A 194 -26.26 -10.43 13.41
C ASP A 194 -25.69 -9.01 13.58
N GLY A 195 -26.29 -8.03 12.88
CA GLY A 195 -25.96 -6.60 13.04
C GLY A 195 -24.58 -6.19 12.51
N LYS A 196 -24.19 -6.70 11.32
CA LYS A 196 -22.88 -6.54 10.65
C LYS A 196 -22.26 -5.13 10.75
N LEU A 197 -23.06 -4.09 10.55
CA LEU A 197 -22.62 -2.69 10.61
C LEU A 197 -22.44 -2.17 12.04
N ARG A 198 -23.29 -2.58 12.99
CA ARG A 198 -23.27 -2.07 14.36
C ARG A 198 -22.07 -2.61 15.13
N ASN A 199 -21.78 -3.91 15.02
CA ASN A 199 -20.68 -4.52 15.77
C ASN A 199 -19.29 -4.15 15.22
N GLY A 200 -19.17 -3.99 13.89
CA GLY A 200 -17.95 -3.51 13.26
C GLY A 200 -17.61 -2.06 13.64
N LEU A 201 -18.62 -1.19 13.72
CA LEU A 201 -18.43 0.19 14.17
C LEU A 201 -18.05 0.27 15.66
N ILE A 202 -18.66 -0.57 16.51
CA ILE A 202 -18.38 -0.59 17.95
C ILE A 202 -16.96 -1.13 18.23
N ALA A 203 -16.54 -2.21 17.59
CA ALA A 203 -15.20 -2.77 17.79
C ALA A 203 -14.10 -1.85 17.23
N GLY A 204 -14.29 -1.32 16.02
CA GLY A 204 -13.38 -0.33 15.44
C GLY A 204 -13.32 0.95 16.28
N GLY A 205 -14.47 1.42 16.77
CA GLY A 205 -14.56 2.57 17.67
C GLY A 205 -13.90 2.33 19.03
N ALA A 206 -14.08 1.17 19.65
CA ALA A 206 -13.46 0.83 20.93
C ALA A 206 -11.93 0.75 20.83
N VAL A 207 -11.41 0.15 19.76
CA VAL A 207 -9.97 0.09 19.51
C VAL A 207 -9.40 1.48 19.22
N LEU A 208 -10.13 2.32 18.47
CA LEU A 208 -9.78 3.72 18.28
C LEU A 208 -9.70 4.47 19.61
N VAL A 209 -10.70 4.30 20.49
CA VAL A 209 -10.75 4.96 21.81
C VAL A 209 -9.62 4.49 22.73
N ILE A 210 -9.32 3.20 22.77
CA ILE A 210 -8.22 2.65 23.59
C ILE A 210 -6.86 3.17 23.09
N LEU A 211 -6.66 3.21 21.77
CA LEU A 211 -5.41 3.71 21.19
C LEU A 211 -5.29 5.23 21.32
N LEU A 212 -6.39 5.98 21.26
CA LEU A 212 -6.41 7.42 21.55
C LEU A 212 -6.14 7.70 23.03
N ALA A 213 -6.72 6.94 23.95
CA ALA A 213 -6.46 7.06 25.39
C ALA A 213 -5.00 6.78 25.72
N LYS A 214 -4.40 5.75 25.10
CA LYS A 214 -2.97 5.46 25.24
C LYS A 214 -2.09 6.55 24.61
N ALA A 215 -2.49 7.08 23.45
CA ALA A 215 -1.77 8.18 22.78
C ALA A 215 -1.84 9.51 23.56
N ILE A 216 -2.91 9.76 24.31
CA ILE A 216 -3.06 10.93 25.18
C ILE A 216 -2.25 10.73 26.46
N SER A 217 -2.29 9.54 27.09
CA SER A 217 -1.49 9.22 28.28
C SER A 217 0.02 9.36 28.02
N GLU A 218 0.52 8.91 26.86
CA GLU A 218 1.92 9.06 26.48
C GLU A 218 2.35 10.52 26.22
N ARG A 219 1.40 11.43 25.94
CA ARG A 219 1.68 12.87 25.88
C ARG A 219 1.80 13.49 27.26
N PHE A 220 0.95 13.09 28.21
CA PHE A 220 1.00 13.60 29.59
C PHE A 220 2.24 13.12 30.36
N THR A 221 2.71 11.89 30.14
CA THR A 221 3.96 11.40 30.78
C THR A 221 5.22 12.14 30.29
N LYS A 222 5.19 12.80 29.12
CA LYS A 222 6.32 13.56 28.58
C LYS A 222 6.43 15.01 29.08
N GLU A 223 5.42 15.55 29.75
CA GLU A 223 5.47 16.91 30.33
C GLU A 223 6.03 16.96 31.76
N GLN A 224 6.43 15.83 32.36
CA GLN A 224 7.23 15.80 33.60
C GLN A 224 8.57 15.13 33.33
N PRO A 225 9.60 15.93 32.98
CA PRO A 225 10.77 15.93 33.85
C PRO A 225 11.41 17.31 33.93
N ALA A 226 10.98 18.14 34.89
CA ALA A 226 11.76 19.25 35.43
C ALA A 226 11.08 19.81 36.70
N ARG A 227 11.06 19.05 37.79
CA ARG A 227 10.99 19.55 39.18
C ARG A 227 11.21 18.39 40.16
N ALA A 228 12.47 18.03 40.31
CA ALA A 228 13.11 17.58 41.55
C ALA A 228 14.62 17.62 41.31
#